data_AF-A0A9E0WTD4-F1
#
_entry.id   AF-A0A9E0WTD4-F1
#
_cell.length_a   1.000
_cell.length_b   1.000
_cell.length_c   1.000
_cell.angle_alpha   90.00
_cell.angle_beta   90.00
_cell.angle_gamma   90.00
#
_symmetry.space_group_name_H-M   'P 1'
#
loop_
_entity.id
_entity.type
_entity.pdbx_description
1 polymer ?
#
loop_
_entity_poly.entity_id
_entity_poly.type
_entity_poly.pdbx_seq_one_letter_code
_entity_poly.pdbx_strand_id
1 'polypeptide(L)'
;RVAKLEKLCGDMVTCKVSVEADGKHKTNGKLYKVRIDITVPGTELVVDGHRTLHEDAYVALRDSFDAAERQLEEYVQRRRHAVKSHAA
;
A
#
# COMPACT_ATOMS: atom_id res chain seq x y z
N ARG A 1 1.05 10.48 -5.22
CA ARG A 1 0.65 9.10 -4.82
C ARG A 1 1.84 8.18 -5.02
N VAL A 2 2.13 7.68 -6.23
CA VAL A 2 3.35 6.85 -6.47
C VAL A 2 4.66 7.63 -6.25
N ALA A 3 4.75 8.86 -6.77
CA ALA A 3 5.93 9.72 -6.56
C ALA A 3 6.26 10.01 -5.08
N LYS A 4 5.32 9.80 -4.15
CA LYS A 4 5.57 9.93 -2.71
C LYS A 4 6.25 8.67 -2.16
N LEU A 5 5.80 7.50 -2.60
CA LEU A 5 6.42 6.21 -2.28
C LEU A 5 7.85 6.13 -2.83
N GLU A 6 8.08 6.59 -4.06
CA GLU A 6 9.44 6.67 -4.65
C GLU A 6 10.37 7.58 -3.85
N LYS A 7 9.87 8.70 -3.31
CA LYS A 7 10.66 9.59 -2.46
C LYS A 7 11.01 8.98 -1.11
N LEU A 8 10.12 8.14 -0.56
CA LEU A 8 10.32 7.45 0.71
C LEU A 8 11.28 6.26 0.57
N CYS A 9 11.16 5.52 -0.54
CA CYS A 9 12.00 4.39 -0.88
C CYS A 9 12.42 4.49 -2.34
N GLY A 10 13.59 5.09 -2.58
CA GLY A 10 14.19 5.18 -3.92
C GLY A 10 14.56 3.84 -4.54
N ASP A 11 14.58 2.77 -3.73
CA ASP A 11 14.88 1.41 -4.17
C ASP A 11 13.61 0.60 -4.51
N MET A 12 12.43 1.22 -4.51
CA MET A 12 11.17 0.54 -4.83
C MET A 12 11.23 -0.05 -6.24
N VAL A 13 11.02 -1.36 -6.35
CA VAL A 13 11.18 -2.12 -7.60
C VAL A 13 9.89 -2.08 -8.41
N THR A 14 8.76 -2.27 -7.75
CA THR A 14 7.45 -2.34 -8.42
C THR A 14 6.33 -1.86 -7.50
N CYS A 15 5.31 -1.23 -8.08
CA CYS A 15 4.07 -0.91 -7.39
C CYS A 15 2.90 -1.29 -8.29
N LYS A 16 2.11 -2.28 -7.87
CA LYS A 16 0.94 -2.78 -8.59
C LYS A 16 -0.31 -2.44 -7.80
N VAL A 17 -1.25 -1.77 -8.46
CA VAL A 17 -2.54 -1.40 -7.87
C VAL A 17 -3.64 -2.16 -8.59
N SER A 18 -4.43 -2.92 -7.83
CA SER A 18 -5.61 -3.63 -8.33
C SER A 18 -6.86 -3.03 -7.69
N VAL A 19 -7.83 -2.63 -8.50
CA VAL A 19 -9.12 -2.10 -8.03
C VAL A 19 -10.21 -3.05 -8.50
N GLU A 20 -10.88 -3.69 -7.55
CA GLU A 20 -11.98 -4.60 -7.78
C GLU A 20 -13.28 -3.91 -7.34
N ALA A 21 -14.28 -3.87 -8.22
CA ALA A 21 -15.61 -3.38 -7.89
C ALA A 21 -16.54 -4.58 -7.70
N ASP A 22 -17.06 -4.79 -6.50
CA ASP A 22 -18.00 -5.87 -6.23
C ASP A 22 -19.41 -5.45 -6.66
N GLY A 23 -19.68 -5.61 -7.96
CA GLY A 23 -20.84 -5.03 -8.63
C GLY A 23 -22.11 -5.88 -8.64
N LYS A 24 -22.27 -6.89 -7.78
CA LYS A 24 -23.33 -7.92 -7.99
C LYS A 24 -24.50 -7.95 -7.01
N HIS A 25 -24.52 -7.20 -5.93
CA HIS A 25 -25.68 -7.21 -5.01
C HIS A 25 -26.43 -5.88 -5.00
N LYS A 26 -27.64 -5.89 -5.59
CA LYS A 26 -28.55 -4.73 -5.73
C LYS A 26 -29.05 -4.12 -4.39
N THR A 27 -28.54 -4.56 -3.25
CA THR A 27 -29.07 -4.20 -1.92
C THR A 27 -28.04 -3.55 -1.00
N ASN A 28 -26.75 -3.61 -1.32
CA ASN A 28 -25.68 -2.92 -0.58
C ASN A 28 -24.83 -2.15 -1.60
N GLY A 29 -24.39 -0.93 -1.25
CA GLY A 29 -23.76 0.04 -2.14
C GLY A 29 -22.58 -0.49 -2.96
N LYS A 30 -22.15 0.28 -3.97
CA LYS A 30 -21.03 -0.09 -4.86
C LYS A 30 -19.74 -0.21 -4.06
N LEU A 31 -19.39 -1.40 -3.59
CA LEU A 31 -18.19 -1.61 -2.78
C LEU A 31 -16.97 -1.69 -3.70
N TYR A 32 -15.96 -0.88 -3.41
CA TYR A 32 -14.67 -0.95 -4.09
C TYR A 32 -13.62 -1.54 -3.14
N LYS A 33 -12.95 -2.58 -3.61
CA LYS A 33 -11.78 -3.17 -2.96
C LYS A 33 -10.54 -2.71 -3.70
N VAL A 34 -9.58 -2.13 -2.98
CA VAL A 34 -8.28 -1.74 -3.53
C VAL A 34 -7.20 -2.57 -2.88
N ARG A 35 -6.32 -3.12 -3.71
CA ARG A 35 -5.13 -3.85 -3.29
C ARG A 35 -3.90 -3.17 -3.89
N ILE A 36 -2.90 -2.90 -3.05
CA ILE A 36 -1.62 -2.34 -3.48
C ILE A 36 -0.53 -3.32 -3.10
N ASP A 37 0.15 -3.87 -4.10
CA ASP A 37 1.32 -4.72 -3.93
C ASP A 37 2.57 -3.90 -4.27
N ILE A 38 3.46 -3.70 -3.29
CA ILE A 38 4.71 -2.96 -3.43
C ILE A 38 5.87 -3.94 -3.25
N THR A 39 6.71 -4.05 -4.27
CA THR A 39 7.95 -4.84 -4.19
C THR A 39 9.11 -3.92 -3.84
N VAL A 40 9.80 -4.23 -2.75
CA VAL A 40 11.04 -3.56 -2.33
C VAL A 40 12.17 -4.59 -2.25
N PRO A 41 13.44 -4.18 -2.24
CA PRO A 41 14.55 -5.12 -2.20
C PRO A 41 14.49 -5.98 -0.92
N GLY A 42 14.33 -7.29 -1.10
CA GLY A 42 14.29 -8.26 -0.01
C GLY A 42 12.94 -8.43 0.70
N THR A 43 11.86 -7.77 0.27
CA THR A 43 10.51 -7.96 0.85
C THR A 43 9.41 -7.45 -0.09
N GLU A 44 8.22 -8.05 0.03
CA GLU A 44 6.99 -7.54 -0.59
C GLU A 44 6.05 -6.99 0.48
N LEU A 45 5.51 -5.80 0.24
CA LEU A 45 4.53 -5.14 1.09
C LEU A 45 3.17 -5.21 0.40
N VAL A 46 2.22 -5.89 1.02
CA VAL A 46 0.86 -6.04 0.49
C VAL A 46 -0.11 -5.27 1.37
N VAL A 47 -0.82 -4.32 0.76
CA VAL A 47 -1.93 -3.59 1.37
C VAL A 47 -3.22 -4.11 0.78
N ASP A 48 -4.01 -4.81 1.61
CA ASP A 48 -5.37 -5.21 1.28
C ASP A 48 -6.35 -4.24 1.96
N GLY A 49 -7.11 -3.49 1.16
CA GLY A 49 -8.18 -2.60 1.60
C GLY A 49 -9.44 -3.31 2.10
N HIS A 50 -9.38 -4.60 2.44
CA HIS A 50 -10.52 -5.41 2.90
C HIS A 50 -11.32 -4.82 4.07
N ARG A 51 -10.70 -3.96 4.89
CA ARG A 51 -11.35 -3.29 6.04
C ARG A 51 -12.09 -2.00 5.66
N THR A 52 -11.93 -1.52 4.44
CA THR A 52 -12.39 -0.21 3.97
C THR A 52 -13.25 -0.40 2.73
N LEU A 53 -14.41 -1.05 2.95
CA LEU A 53 -15.49 -1.15 1.97
C LEU A 53 -16.11 0.24 1.81
N HIS A 54 -15.59 1.03 0.88
CA HIS A 54 -16.13 2.36 0.58
C HIS A 54 -17.03 2.32 -0.64
N GLU A 55 -18.11 3.11 -0.59
CA GLU A 55 -18.98 3.38 -1.73
C GLU A 55 -18.27 4.21 -2.83
N ASP A 56 -17.15 4.85 -2.48
CA ASP A 56 -16.34 5.67 -3.38
C ASP A 56 -14.94 5.06 -3.59
N ALA A 57 -14.66 4.71 -4.85
CA ALA A 57 -13.37 4.19 -5.31
C ALA A 57 -12.20 5.14 -5.03
N TYR A 58 -12.42 6.46 -5.09
CA TYR A 58 -11.36 7.44 -4.84
C TYR A 58 -10.94 7.46 -3.37
N VAL A 59 -11.89 7.27 -2.45
CA VAL A 59 -11.62 7.17 -1.02
C VAL A 59 -10.90 5.87 -0.72
N ALA A 60 -11.40 4.73 -1.22
CA ALA A 60 -10.73 3.44 -1.07
C ALA A 60 -9.29 3.46 -1.60
N LEU A 61 -9.06 4.12 -2.74
CA LEU A 61 -7.72 4.27 -3.31
C LEU A 61 -6.83 5.16 -2.43
N ARG A 62 -7.36 6.26 -1.90
CA ARG A 62 -6.60 7.18 -1.03
C ARG A 62 -6.15 6.47 0.25
N ASP A 63 -7.09 5.83 0.94
CA ASP A 63 -6.81 5.15 2.21
C ASP A 63 -5.83 3.99 2.02
N SER A 64 -5.92 3.28 0.90
CA SER A 64 -4.96 2.24 0.55
C SER A 64 -3.56 2.80 0.30
N PHE A 65 -3.44 3.95 -0.37
CA PHE A 65 -2.14 4.62 -0.54
C PHE A 65 -1.57 5.13 0.79
N ASP A 66 -2.41 5.65 1.67
CA ASP A 66 -1.97 6.14 2.99
C ASP A 66 -1.51 4.96 3.88
N ALA A 67 -2.20 3.81 3.81
CA ALA A 67 -1.76 2.58 4.47
C ALA A 67 -0.45 2.04 3.88
N ALA A 68 -0.29 2.10 2.56
CA ALA A 68 0.94 1.71 1.87
C ALA A 68 2.14 2.58 2.26
N GLU A 69 1.92 3.89 2.38
CA GLU A 69 2.93 4.83 2.83
C GLU A 69 3.45 4.44 4.23
N ARG A 70 2.52 4.17 5.16
CA ARG A 70 2.88 3.77 6.52
C ARG A 70 3.66 2.45 6.57
N GLN A 71 3.26 1.44 5.79
CA GLN A 71 4.01 0.18 5.73
C GLN A 71 5.42 0.38 5.16
N LEU A 72 5.54 1.23 4.13
CA LEU A 72 6.83 1.54 3.52
C LEU A 72 7.74 2.32 4.47
N GLU A 73 7.20 3.28 5.21
CA GLU A 73 7.93 4.00 6.27
C GLU A 73 8.44 3.04 7.34
N GLU A 74 7.59 2.14 7.84
CA GLU A 74 8.00 1.13 8.81
C GLU A 74 9.12 0.22 8.27
N TYR A 75 9.03 -0.20 7.00
CA TYR A 75 10.10 -0.96 6.34
C TYR A 75 11.41 -0.17 6.26
N VAL A 76 11.38 1.08 5.81
CA VAL A 76 12.57 1.94 5.70
C VAL A 76 13.19 2.17 7.07
N GLN A 77 12.38 2.41 8.10
CA GLN A 77 12.87 2.56 9.47
C GLN A 77 13.55 1.29 9.96
N ARG A 78 12.91 0.11 9.85
CA ARG A 78 13.51 -1.18 10.23
C ARG A 78 14.84 -1.42 9.51
N ARG A 79 14.90 -1.16 8.19
CA ARG A 79 16.13 -1.32 7.41
C ARG A 79 17.23 -0.35 7.87
N ARG A 80 16.90 0.92 8.15
CA ARG A 80 17.86 1.90 8.69
C ARG A 80 18.37 1.50 10.07
N HIS A 81 17.54 0.93 10.93
CA HIS A 81 17.96 0.43 12.24
C HIS A 81 18.85 -0.82 12.13
N ALA A 82 18.54 -1.75 11.22
CA ALA A 82 19.36 -2.94 10.96
C ALA A 82 20.74 -2.61 10.37
N VAL A 83 20.85 -1.56 9.54
CA VAL A 83 22.14 -1.11 8.98
C VAL A 83 22.99 -0.39 10.04
N LYS A 84 22.35 0.28 11.02
CA LYS A 84 23.08 0.97 12.11
C LYS A 84 23.68 0.01 13.15
N SER A 85 23.22 -1.23 13.24
CA SER A 85 23.73 -2.23 14.18
C SER A 85 25.01 -2.96 13.73
N HIS A 86 25.78 -2.39 12.80
CA HIS A 86 27.04 -3.01 12.33
C HIS A 86 28.32 -2.18 12.56
N ALA A 87 28.31 -1.24 13.51
CA ALA A 87 29.52 -0.55 13.93
C ALA A 87 29.91 -0.93 15.37
N ALA A 88 30.97 -1.75 15.45
CA ALA A 88 31.84 -2.12 16.57
C ALA A 88 31.28 -3.01 17.69
#